data_AF-A0A7J5FRP1-F1
#
_entry.id   AF-A0A7J5FRP1-F1
#
_cell.length_a   1.000
_cell.length_b   1.000
_cell.length_c   1.000
_cell.angle_alpha   90.00
_cell.angle_beta   90.00
_cell.angle_gamma   90.00
#
_symmetry.space_group_name_H-M   'P 1'
#
loop_
_entity.id
_entity.type
_entity.pdbx_description
1 polymer ?
#
loop_
_entity_poly.entity_id
_entity_poly.type
_entity_poly.pdbx_seq_one_letter_code
_entity_poly.pdbx_strand_id
1 'polypeptide(L)'
;QLMRYALDSIYWGHSLIELGDLCTDGDGCICYSDVKLIPRKHVIPEYGRVITDLGQDWTTGIDYRQPPFSDWLIEAGRPDDLGLYLKAASQTIPKKNMLAFWDTFGEIFGMPMRIARTTSRDQKEIDRLDKMLREAGTALSMVAGMETEIEFVESGKGDAFNVYDKRIDRANSELSKLIIGQTMTIEDGSSLSQSETHLEVFQNLVESDCDMLRDIVNNQLIPRMVRHGFPVKGLRFDWDYSIDYTPEQQKAYEEMVLQHYKVKPQYFEEKYGIPCEEKEPKEEPDLADPKKKKDGKQAGTLSRFFD
;
A
#
# COMPACT_ATOMS: atom_id res chain seq x y z
N GLN A 1 6.22 5.89 13.48
CA GLN A 1 7.26 6.46 12.59
C GLN A 1 8.22 5.37 12.09
N LEU A 2 8.97 4.71 12.97
CA LEU A 2 9.89 3.59 12.67
C LEU A 2 9.42 2.65 11.54
N MET A 3 8.24 2.03 11.66
CA MET A 3 7.71 1.07 10.67
C MET A 3 7.62 1.64 9.26
N ARG A 4 7.33 2.93 9.08
CA ARG A 4 7.31 3.57 7.74
C ARG A 4 8.70 3.57 7.13
N TYR A 5 9.73 3.97 7.89
CA TYR A 5 11.11 3.99 7.38
C TYR A 5 11.67 2.58 7.16
N ALA A 6 11.17 1.58 7.89
CA ALA A 6 11.46 0.18 7.63
C ALA A 6 10.80 -0.30 6.32
N LEU A 7 9.51 -0.05 6.08
CA LEU A 7 8.87 -0.34 4.79
C LEU A 7 9.51 0.43 3.63
N ASP A 8 9.92 1.69 3.86
CA ASP A 8 10.67 2.49 2.87
C ASP A 8 11.96 1.79 2.43
N SER A 9 12.60 0.93 3.25
CA SER A 9 13.85 0.27 2.83
C SER A 9 13.65 -0.72 1.69
N ILE A 10 12.44 -1.25 1.47
CA ILE A 10 12.14 -2.12 0.32
C ILE A 10 12.31 -1.33 -0.99
N TYR A 11 11.84 -0.08 -1.01
CA TYR A 11 11.91 0.78 -2.19
C TYR A 11 13.31 1.38 -2.43
N TRP A 12 14.04 1.66 -1.33
CA TRP A 12 15.36 2.31 -1.34
C TRP A 12 16.56 1.36 -1.16
N GLY A 13 16.33 0.06 -0.94
CA GLY A 13 17.34 -0.94 -0.58
C GLY A 13 17.72 -0.92 0.91
N HIS A 14 17.91 0.28 1.47
CA HIS A 14 18.38 0.48 2.85
C HIS A 14 17.70 1.68 3.55
N SER A 15 17.57 1.58 4.88
CA SER A 15 17.20 2.67 5.79
C SER A 15 18.01 2.57 7.08
N LEU A 16 18.80 3.59 7.39
CA LEU A 16 19.40 3.79 8.71
C LEU A 16 18.53 4.76 9.53
N ILE A 17 18.00 4.28 10.64
CA ILE A 17 16.93 4.95 11.40
C ILE A 17 17.46 5.30 12.80
N GLU A 18 17.34 6.57 13.17
CA GLU A 18 17.79 7.12 14.44
C GLU A 18 16.63 7.21 15.44
N LEU A 19 16.84 6.66 16.63
CA LEU A 19 16.01 6.90 17.81
C LEU A 19 16.45 8.22 18.46
N GLY A 20 15.52 9.15 18.68
CA GLY A 20 15.80 10.39 19.40
C GLY A 20 16.04 10.19 20.90
N ASP A 21 16.34 11.29 21.60
CA ASP A 21 16.63 11.29 23.03
C ASP A 21 15.50 10.70 23.89
N LEU A 22 15.85 10.19 25.07
CA LEU A 22 14.86 9.71 26.04
C LEU A 22 14.14 10.90 26.69
N CYS A 23 12.82 10.89 26.59
CA CYS A 23 11.95 11.83 27.28
C CYS A 23 10.83 11.07 28.02
N THR A 24 9.86 11.83 28.54
CA THR A 24 8.72 11.30 29.27
C THR A 24 7.45 11.83 28.62
N ASP A 25 6.47 10.96 28.38
CA ASP A 25 5.17 11.35 27.83
C ASP A 25 4.24 11.96 28.90
N GLY A 26 3.03 12.32 28.49
CA GLY A 26 2.02 12.91 29.36
C GLY A 26 1.52 11.98 30.47
N ASP A 27 1.73 10.67 30.33
CA ASP A 27 1.30 9.63 31.28
C ASP A 27 2.44 9.20 32.23
N GLY A 28 3.63 9.79 32.09
CA GLY A 28 4.79 9.50 32.93
C GLY A 28 5.65 8.32 32.47
N CYS A 29 5.38 7.77 31.27
CA CYS A 29 6.14 6.66 30.70
C CYS A 29 7.38 7.16 29.95
N ILE A 30 8.42 6.31 29.87
CA ILE A 30 9.62 6.58 29.07
C ILE A 30 9.25 6.46 27.60
N CYS A 31 9.65 7.44 26.79
CA CYS A 31 9.48 7.43 25.34
C CYS A 31 10.70 8.06 24.63
N TYR A 32 10.74 7.93 23.30
CA TYR A 32 11.75 8.60 22.46
C TYR A 32 11.17 9.92 21.94
N SER A 33 11.97 10.99 21.92
CA SER A 33 11.55 12.33 21.46
C SER A 33 10.96 12.32 20.05
N ASP A 34 11.60 11.56 19.16
CA ASP A 34 11.25 11.42 17.76
C ASP A 34 11.98 10.20 17.15
N VAL A 35 11.67 9.88 15.89
CA VAL A 35 12.41 8.88 15.12
C VAL A 35 12.78 9.52 13.77
N LYS A 36 14.08 9.63 13.48
CA LYS A 36 14.58 10.21 12.22
C LYS A 36 15.09 9.14 11.28
N LEU A 37 15.10 9.46 9.98
CA LEU A 37 15.83 8.70 8.97
C LEU A 37 17.13 9.46 8.70
N ILE A 38 18.28 8.81 8.86
CA ILE A 38 19.56 9.40 8.44
C ILE A 38 19.53 9.54 6.90
N PRO A 39 19.87 10.70 6.31
CA PRO A 39 19.76 10.92 4.87
C PRO A 39 20.53 9.85 4.08
N ARG A 40 19.82 8.99 3.33
CA ARG A 40 20.40 7.80 2.67
C ARG A 40 21.65 8.07 1.82
N LYS A 41 21.78 9.27 1.25
CA LYS A 41 22.97 9.72 0.49
C LYS A 41 24.26 9.81 1.33
N HIS A 42 24.14 9.85 2.65
CA HIS A 42 25.23 9.91 3.62
C HIS A 42 25.53 8.53 4.25
N VAL A 43 24.72 7.51 3.96
CA VAL A 43 24.90 6.15 4.50
C VAL A 43 25.58 5.30 3.44
N ILE A 44 26.66 4.63 3.81
CA ILE A 44 27.35 3.63 2.99
C ILE A 44 27.19 2.28 3.70
N PRO A 45 26.09 1.55 3.43
CA PRO A 45 25.65 0.45 4.29
C PRO A 45 26.53 -0.80 4.17
N GLU A 46 27.18 -1.03 3.03
CA GLU A 46 28.12 -2.14 2.80
C GLU A 46 29.21 -2.16 3.88
N TYR A 47 29.77 -0.98 4.16
CA TYR A 47 30.86 -0.79 5.14
C TYR A 47 30.37 -0.41 6.55
N GLY A 48 29.06 -0.17 6.74
CA GLY A 48 28.52 0.27 8.03
C GLY A 48 28.93 1.69 8.41
N ARG A 49 28.96 2.61 7.43
CA ARG A 49 29.52 3.96 7.58
C ARG A 49 28.51 5.07 7.32
N VAL A 50 28.65 6.19 8.05
CA VAL A 50 27.99 7.47 7.72
C VAL A 50 29.05 8.52 7.40
N ILE A 51 28.92 9.21 6.26
CA ILE A 51 29.77 10.33 5.84
C ILE A 51 29.10 11.68 6.15
N THR A 52 29.88 12.71 6.49
CA THR A 52 29.33 14.05 6.73
C THR A 52 29.09 14.81 5.43
N ASP A 53 29.94 14.60 4.43
CA ASP A 53 29.97 15.39 3.18
C ASP A 53 29.93 14.49 1.95
N LEU A 54 29.14 14.87 0.94
CA LEU A 54 28.82 14.07 -0.28
C LEU A 54 29.98 13.88 -1.28
N GLY A 55 31.23 14.00 -0.82
CA GLY A 55 32.45 13.65 -1.55
C GLY A 55 33.46 12.87 -0.72
N GLN A 56 33.09 12.45 0.50
CA GLN A 56 33.88 11.58 1.37
C GLN A 56 33.73 10.11 0.98
N ASP A 57 34.75 9.31 1.33
CA ASP A 57 34.75 7.86 1.15
C ASP A 57 34.43 7.13 2.47
N TRP A 58 34.06 5.84 2.40
CA TRP A 58 33.76 5.00 3.56
C TRP A 58 34.93 4.94 4.55
N THR A 59 36.17 5.05 4.08
CA THR A 59 37.38 5.14 4.92
C THR A 59 37.39 6.34 5.87
N THR A 60 36.70 7.42 5.52
CA THR A 60 36.53 8.62 6.35
C THR A 60 35.22 8.67 7.14
N GLY A 61 34.30 7.73 6.90
CA GLY A 61 32.99 7.69 7.53
C GLY A 61 33.01 7.23 8.99
N ILE A 62 32.06 7.73 9.78
CA ILE A 62 31.77 7.31 11.16
C ILE A 62 31.23 5.87 11.13
N ASP A 63 31.78 4.98 11.94
CA ASP A 63 31.25 3.62 12.10
C ASP A 63 29.96 3.65 12.94
N TYR A 64 28.83 3.31 12.34
CA TYR A 64 27.54 3.35 13.02
C TYR A 64 27.17 2.02 13.71
N ARG A 65 27.94 0.95 13.46
CA ARG A 65 27.72 -0.37 14.08
C ARG A 65 28.48 -0.55 15.39
N GLN A 66 29.32 0.42 15.77
CA GLN A 66 30.02 0.47 17.06
C GLN A 66 29.29 1.36 18.10
N PRO A 67 29.48 1.12 19.41
CA PRO A 67 29.08 2.06 20.45
C PRO A 67 29.79 3.42 20.30
N PRO A 68 29.13 4.56 20.60
CA PRO A 68 27.78 4.66 21.18
C PRO A 68 26.63 4.51 20.16
N PHE A 69 26.91 4.64 18.86
CA PHE A 69 25.88 4.77 17.82
C PHE A 69 25.02 3.50 17.64
N SER A 70 25.62 2.32 17.84
CA SER A 70 24.93 1.02 17.77
C SER A 70 23.62 0.95 18.56
N ASP A 71 23.53 1.69 19.66
CA ASP A 71 22.44 1.58 20.63
C ASP A 71 21.25 2.48 20.26
N TRP A 72 21.48 3.54 19.47
CA TRP A 72 20.46 4.49 19.03
C TRP A 72 20.01 4.28 17.58
N LEU A 73 20.80 3.53 16.79
CA LEU A 73 20.53 3.33 15.36
C LEU A 73 19.99 1.94 15.06
N ILE A 74 18.92 1.87 14.25
CA ILE A 74 18.28 0.66 13.73
C ILE A 74 18.52 0.58 12.22
N GLU A 75 18.88 -0.60 11.73
CA GLU A 75 19.26 -0.84 10.34
C GLU A 75 18.20 -1.70 9.63
N ALA A 76 17.53 -1.16 8.60
CA ALA A 76 16.47 -1.85 7.85
C ALA A 76 16.82 -1.98 6.36
N GLY A 77 16.38 -3.07 5.73
CA GLY A 77 16.82 -3.48 4.40
C GLY A 77 18.10 -4.31 4.45
N ARG A 78 18.81 -4.43 3.32
CA ARG A 78 20.09 -5.16 3.25
C ARG A 78 21.22 -4.23 2.81
N PRO A 79 22.48 -4.46 3.24
CA PRO A 79 23.60 -3.64 2.82
C PRO A 79 23.87 -3.63 1.30
N ASP A 80 23.49 -4.70 0.60
CA ASP A 80 23.74 -4.95 -0.82
C ASP A 80 22.51 -4.74 -1.73
N ASP A 81 21.35 -4.37 -1.18
CA ASP A 81 20.15 -4.11 -1.98
C ASP A 81 20.14 -2.67 -2.51
N LEU A 82 19.81 -2.54 -3.80
CA LEU A 82 19.71 -1.28 -4.54
C LEU A 82 18.26 -0.76 -4.63
N GLY A 83 17.30 -1.51 -4.09
CA GLY A 83 15.90 -1.14 -3.96
C GLY A 83 15.07 -1.25 -5.26
N LEU A 84 13.75 -1.20 -5.09
CA LEU A 84 12.81 -1.22 -6.22
C LEU A 84 12.89 0.05 -7.06
N TYR A 85 13.25 1.20 -6.50
CA TYR A 85 13.31 2.46 -7.26
C TYR A 85 14.40 2.50 -8.35
N LEU A 86 15.54 1.82 -8.15
CA LEU A 86 16.54 1.70 -9.22
C LEU A 86 15.99 0.92 -10.42
N LYS A 87 15.26 -0.18 -10.15
CA LYS A 87 14.56 -0.98 -11.17
C LYS A 87 13.49 -0.13 -11.88
N ALA A 88 12.69 0.62 -11.11
CA ALA A 88 11.61 1.46 -11.60
C ALA A 88 12.09 2.61 -12.53
N ALA A 89 13.26 3.19 -12.26
CA ALA A 89 13.82 4.30 -13.05
C ALA A 89 13.92 3.97 -14.55
N SER A 90 14.20 2.70 -14.89
CA SER A 90 14.27 2.20 -16.27
C SER A 90 12.96 2.33 -17.06
N GLN A 91 11.81 2.37 -16.38
CA GLN A 91 10.50 2.57 -17.00
C GLN A 91 10.01 4.02 -16.82
N THR A 92 10.21 4.60 -15.62
CA THR A 92 9.74 5.95 -15.28
C THR A 92 10.38 7.04 -16.14
N ILE A 93 11.69 6.97 -16.39
CA ILE A 93 12.39 8.00 -17.18
C ILE A 93 11.93 7.98 -18.65
N PRO A 94 11.91 6.83 -19.37
CA PRO A 94 11.33 6.77 -20.71
C PRO A 94 9.84 7.11 -20.75
N LYS A 95 9.03 6.69 -19.77
CA LYS A 95 7.60 7.04 -19.70
C LYS A 95 7.38 8.55 -19.69
N LYS A 96 8.14 9.28 -18.86
CA LYS A 96 8.08 10.76 -18.80
C LYS A 96 8.37 11.39 -20.17
N ASN A 97 9.38 10.88 -20.87
CA ASN A 97 9.75 11.40 -22.19
C ASN A 97 8.69 11.07 -23.26
N MET A 98 8.11 9.86 -23.22
CA MET A 98 7.02 9.47 -24.14
C MET A 98 5.75 10.30 -23.94
N LEU A 99 5.41 10.66 -22.69
CA LEU A 99 4.29 11.57 -22.40
C LEU A 99 4.53 12.95 -23.06
N ALA A 100 5.70 13.55 -22.86
CA ALA A 100 6.04 14.82 -23.49
C ALA A 100 6.01 14.76 -25.04
N PHE A 101 6.43 13.64 -25.66
CA PHE A 101 6.30 13.46 -27.10
C PHE A 101 4.84 13.26 -27.57
N TRP A 102 3.98 12.66 -26.75
CA TRP A 102 2.54 12.61 -27.02
C TRP A 102 1.93 14.01 -26.93
N ASP A 103 2.23 14.77 -25.88
CA ASP A 103 1.74 16.16 -25.72
C ASP A 103 2.12 17.02 -26.95
N THR A 104 3.40 17.01 -27.35
CA THR A 104 3.87 17.69 -28.58
C THR A 104 3.22 17.15 -29.86
N PHE A 105 2.96 15.85 -29.97
CA PHE A 105 2.23 15.28 -31.10
C PHE A 105 0.77 15.78 -31.13
N GLY A 106 0.13 15.90 -29.97
CA GLY A 106 -1.21 16.48 -29.81
C GLY A 106 -1.27 17.95 -30.22
N GLU A 107 -0.26 18.75 -29.84
CA GLU A 107 -0.15 20.15 -30.26
C GLU A 107 0.00 20.29 -31.79
N ILE A 108 0.86 19.49 -32.42
CA ILE A 108 1.17 19.60 -33.85
C ILE A 108 0.03 19.05 -34.73
N PHE A 109 -0.52 17.88 -34.41
CA PHE A 109 -1.47 17.17 -35.28
C PHE A 109 -2.93 17.30 -34.83
N GLY A 110 -3.20 17.69 -33.57
CA GLY A 110 -4.55 17.95 -33.08
C GLY A 110 -5.13 19.30 -33.53
N MET A 111 -4.30 20.23 -34.00
CA MET A 111 -4.70 21.57 -34.45
C MET A 111 -4.06 21.93 -35.81
N PRO A 112 -4.57 21.38 -36.93
CA PRO A 112 -3.97 21.59 -38.25
C PRO A 112 -3.89 23.07 -38.66
N MET A 113 -2.76 23.45 -39.27
CA MET A 113 -2.48 24.83 -39.68
C MET A 113 -3.44 25.29 -40.79
N ARG A 114 -3.89 26.54 -40.69
CA ARG A 114 -4.80 27.18 -41.66
C ARG A 114 -4.01 28.01 -42.67
N ILE A 115 -3.93 27.54 -43.91
CA ILE A 115 -3.21 28.22 -45.00
C ILE A 115 -4.21 28.86 -45.97
N ALA A 116 -4.14 30.18 -46.13
CA ALA A 116 -4.78 30.88 -47.24
C ALA A 116 -3.75 31.14 -48.35
N ARG A 117 -4.02 30.68 -49.58
CA ARG A 117 -3.21 31.03 -50.76
C ARG A 117 -3.85 32.20 -51.51
N THR A 118 -3.05 33.18 -51.92
CA THR A 118 -3.52 34.37 -52.67
C THR A 118 -2.64 34.68 -53.87
N THR A 119 -3.24 35.29 -54.90
CA THR A 119 -2.53 35.93 -56.03
C THR A 119 -2.23 37.40 -55.76
N SER A 120 -2.88 38.02 -54.76
CA SER A 120 -2.76 39.45 -54.48
C SER A 120 -1.40 39.79 -53.89
N ARG A 121 -0.85 40.92 -54.35
CA ARG A 121 0.40 41.51 -53.86
C ARG A 121 0.17 42.80 -53.06
N ASP A 122 -1.10 43.19 -52.83
CA ASP A 122 -1.42 44.30 -51.92
C ASP A 122 -1.34 43.81 -50.47
N GLN A 123 -0.44 44.42 -49.70
CA GLN A 123 -0.28 44.16 -48.27
C GLN A 123 -1.61 44.28 -47.51
N LYS A 124 -2.51 45.20 -47.91
CA LYS A 124 -3.81 45.38 -47.26
C LYS A 124 -4.74 44.19 -47.39
N GLU A 125 -4.66 43.43 -48.49
CA GLU A 125 -5.43 42.19 -48.63
C GLU A 125 -4.80 41.03 -47.87
N ILE A 126 -3.46 40.97 -47.84
CA ILE A 126 -2.70 39.99 -47.05
C ILE A 126 -2.99 40.18 -45.56
N ASP A 127 -2.89 41.41 -45.04
CA ASP A 127 -3.18 41.77 -43.65
C ASP A 127 -4.64 41.47 -43.29
N ARG A 128 -5.59 41.71 -44.22
CA ARG A 128 -7.01 41.39 -44.04
C ARG A 128 -7.25 39.88 -43.97
N LEU A 129 -6.59 39.09 -44.82
CA LEU A 129 -6.68 37.64 -44.81
C LEU A 129 -6.07 37.05 -43.54
N ASP A 130 -4.89 37.51 -43.12
CA ASP A 130 -4.25 37.06 -41.88
C ASP A 130 -5.11 37.43 -40.66
N LYS A 131 -5.66 38.65 -40.62
CA LYS A 131 -6.62 39.04 -39.58
C LYS A 131 -7.85 38.13 -39.56
N MET A 132 -8.45 37.82 -40.71
CA MET A 132 -9.60 36.90 -40.79
C MET A 132 -9.25 35.47 -40.33
N LEU A 133 -8.05 34.97 -40.61
CA LEU A 133 -7.59 33.64 -40.15
C LEU A 133 -7.44 33.59 -38.62
N ARG A 134 -6.88 34.64 -38.01
CA ARG A 134 -6.72 34.79 -36.55
C ARG A 134 -8.06 34.99 -35.85
N GLU A 135 -8.96 35.81 -36.40
CA GLU A 135 -10.31 36.02 -35.86
C GLU A 135 -11.18 34.74 -35.95
N ALA A 136 -10.88 33.84 -36.90
CA ALA A 136 -11.55 32.55 -37.02
C ALA A 136 -11.09 31.49 -35.98
N GLY A 137 -10.14 31.77 -35.08
CA GLY A 137 -9.80 30.89 -33.95
C GLY A 137 -8.31 30.68 -33.67
N THR A 138 -8.03 29.79 -32.72
CA THR A 138 -6.73 29.63 -32.04
C THR A 138 -5.67 28.80 -32.76
N ALA A 139 -5.95 28.25 -33.95
CA ALA A 139 -5.00 27.43 -34.70
C ALA A 139 -3.97 28.30 -35.44
N LEU A 140 -2.76 27.76 -35.61
CA LEU A 140 -1.66 28.41 -36.33
C LEU A 140 -2.10 28.73 -37.77
N SER A 141 -1.79 29.94 -38.26
CA SER A 141 -2.27 30.45 -39.55
C SER A 141 -1.17 31.07 -40.40
N MET A 142 -1.30 30.95 -41.72
CA MET A 142 -0.39 31.57 -42.69
C MET A 142 -1.14 32.04 -43.95
N VAL A 143 -0.76 33.22 -44.45
CA VAL A 143 -1.11 33.67 -45.81
C VAL A 143 0.12 33.47 -46.70
N ALA A 144 -0.07 32.82 -47.85
CA ALA A 144 1.00 32.42 -48.77
C ALA A 144 0.68 32.82 -50.22
N GLY A 145 1.70 32.99 -51.05
CA GLY A 145 1.51 33.21 -52.48
C GLY A 145 1.07 31.94 -53.21
N MET A 146 0.44 32.05 -54.37
CA MET A 146 0.12 30.88 -55.22
C MET A 146 1.37 30.05 -55.60
N GLU A 147 2.52 30.71 -55.78
CA GLU A 147 3.82 30.08 -56.07
C GLU A 147 4.52 29.53 -54.82
N THR A 148 3.94 29.71 -53.62
CA THR A 148 4.48 29.20 -52.36
C THR A 148 3.87 27.83 -52.06
N GLU A 149 4.59 26.77 -52.40
CA GLU A 149 4.25 25.43 -51.94
C GLU A 149 4.63 25.25 -50.46
N ILE A 150 3.72 24.69 -49.69
CA ILE A 150 3.90 24.36 -48.27
C ILE A 150 3.55 22.88 -48.13
N GLU A 151 4.58 22.05 -48.01
CA GLU A 151 4.47 20.61 -47.82
C GLU A 151 4.59 20.29 -46.31
N PHE A 152 3.53 19.72 -45.74
CA PHE A 152 3.64 19.03 -44.46
C PHE A 152 4.06 17.60 -44.75
N VAL A 153 5.32 17.27 -44.44
CA VAL A 153 5.83 15.89 -44.53
C VAL A 153 5.28 15.08 -43.36
N GLU A 154 3.99 14.78 -43.41
CA GLU A 154 3.38 13.80 -42.51
C GLU A 154 3.99 12.42 -42.82
N SER A 155 4.60 11.79 -41.81
CA SER A 155 4.95 10.38 -41.95
C SER A 155 3.64 9.59 -42.06
N GLY A 156 3.33 9.02 -43.23
CA GLY A 156 2.06 8.34 -43.56
C GLY A 156 1.70 7.09 -42.73
N LYS A 157 2.34 6.90 -41.57
CA LYS A 157 1.94 6.01 -40.50
C LYS A 157 0.95 6.74 -39.58
N GLY A 158 -0.34 6.75 -39.92
CA GLY A 158 -1.41 7.37 -39.13
C GLY A 158 -1.66 6.78 -37.74
N ASP A 159 -0.74 5.98 -37.20
CA ASP A 159 -0.81 5.26 -35.92
C ASP A 159 0.31 5.72 -34.95
N ALA A 160 0.92 6.88 -35.19
CA ALA A 160 2.06 7.39 -34.42
C ALA A 160 1.73 7.62 -32.92
N PHE A 161 0.54 8.14 -32.61
CA PHE A 161 0.05 8.26 -31.22
C PHE A 161 0.06 6.90 -30.50
N ASN A 162 -0.36 5.86 -31.22
CA ASN A 162 -0.48 4.48 -30.75
C ASN A 162 0.88 3.84 -30.44
N VAL A 163 2.00 4.42 -30.91
CA VAL A 163 3.37 4.00 -30.54
C VAL A 163 3.77 4.57 -29.17
N TYR A 164 3.41 5.83 -28.89
CA TYR A 164 3.66 6.46 -27.58
C TYR A 164 2.80 5.80 -26.51
N ASP A 165 1.50 5.65 -26.80
CA ASP A 165 0.50 5.05 -25.91
C ASP A 165 0.89 3.64 -25.47
N LYS A 166 1.09 2.71 -26.41
CA LYS A 166 1.52 1.33 -26.12
C LYS A 166 2.87 1.25 -25.38
N ARG A 167 3.74 2.25 -25.50
CA ARG A 167 5.00 2.33 -24.71
C ARG A 167 4.74 2.83 -23.28
N ILE A 168 3.79 3.74 -23.09
CA ILE A 168 3.35 4.23 -21.79
C ILE A 168 2.57 3.14 -21.03
N ASP A 169 1.67 2.42 -21.68
CA ASP A 169 0.98 1.26 -21.09
C ASP A 169 1.94 0.14 -20.70
N ARG A 170 2.94 -0.14 -21.54
CA ARG A 170 4.01 -1.05 -21.13
C ARG A 170 4.74 -0.56 -19.89
N ALA A 171 5.02 0.75 -19.76
CA ALA A 171 5.60 1.31 -18.55
C ALA A 171 4.64 1.24 -17.34
N ASN A 172 3.34 1.46 -17.54
CA ASN A 172 2.31 1.35 -16.51
C ASN A 172 2.31 -0.07 -15.92
N SER A 173 2.12 -1.08 -16.78
CA SER A 173 2.02 -2.47 -16.34
C SER A 173 3.33 -3.02 -15.77
N GLU A 174 4.51 -2.61 -16.27
CA GLU A 174 5.78 -3.03 -15.62
C GLU A 174 6.03 -2.32 -14.28
N LEU A 175 5.61 -1.07 -14.09
CA LEU A 175 5.70 -0.38 -12.80
C LEU A 175 4.68 -0.90 -11.78
N SER A 176 3.46 -1.24 -12.24
CA SER A 176 2.39 -1.86 -11.45
C SER A 176 2.86 -3.19 -10.84
N LYS A 177 3.36 -4.12 -11.66
CA LYS A 177 3.99 -5.37 -11.22
C LYS A 177 5.11 -5.14 -10.21
N LEU A 178 5.98 -4.16 -10.45
CA LEU A 178 7.16 -3.90 -9.63
C LEU A 178 6.84 -3.35 -8.23
N ILE A 179 5.74 -2.62 -8.07
CA ILE A 179 5.36 -1.95 -6.82
C ILE A 179 4.29 -2.74 -6.05
N ILE A 180 3.35 -3.39 -6.73
CA ILE A 180 2.17 -4.03 -6.13
C ILE A 180 2.27 -5.57 -6.16
N GLY A 181 3.21 -6.14 -6.91
CA GLY A 181 3.42 -7.59 -7.02
C GLY A 181 2.37 -8.37 -7.83
N GLN A 182 1.31 -7.69 -8.29
CA GLN A 182 0.19 -8.28 -9.02
C GLN A 182 -0.20 -7.46 -10.26
N THR A 183 -1.09 -8.00 -11.10
CA THR A 183 -1.53 -7.42 -12.38
C THR A 183 -3.05 -7.20 -12.43
N MET A 184 -3.83 -8.29 -12.35
CA MET A 184 -5.19 -8.29 -12.88
C MET A 184 -6.23 -7.56 -12.03
N THR A 185 -6.08 -7.53 -10.71
CA THR A 185 -7.01 -6.84 -9.78
C THR A 185 -7.07 -5.32 -9.96
N ILE A 186 -6.15 -4.74 -10.73
CA ILE A 186 -6.09 -3.30 -11.03
C ILE A 186 -6.17 -3.05 -12.55
N GLU A 187 -5.63 -3.94 -13.38
CA GLU A 187 -5.53 -3.72 -14.83
C GLU A 187 -6.67 -4.33 -15.66
N ASP A 188 -7.44 -5.32 -15.16
CA ASP A 188 -8.42 -6.04 -16.00
C ASP A 188 -9.67 -6.57 -15.27
N GLY A 189 -10.76 -6.72 -16.03
CA GLY A 189 -12.07 -7.19 -15.55
C GLY A 189 -12.11 -8.69 -15.24
N SER A 190 -11.43 -9.11 -14.18
CA SER A 190 -11.17 -10.50 -13.82
C SER A 190 -12.37 -11.28 -13.26
N SER A 191 -12.35 -12.61 -13.42
CA SER A 191 -13.36 -13.50 -12.84
C SER A 191 -13.06 -13.85 -11.39
N LEU A 192 -14.10 -14.21 -10.61
CA LEU A 192 -14.02 -14.39 -9.15
C LEU A 192 -12.81 -15.23 -8.69
N SER A 193 -12.60 -16.40 -9.30
CA SER A 193 -11.53 -17.33 -8.93
C SER A 193 -10.12 -16.83 -9.30
N GLN A 194 -9.99 -15.90 -10.24
CA GLN A 194 -8.72 -15.23 -10.52
C GLN A 194 -8.43 -14.18 -9.45
N SER A 195 -9.46 -13.44 -9.03
CA SER A 195 -9.36 -12.45 -7.94
C SER A 195 -9.00 -13.11 -6.61
N GLU A 196 -9.51 -14.31 -6.34
CA GLU A 196 -9.15 -15.14 -5.18
C GLU A 196 -7.65 -15.50 -5.17
N THR A 197 -7.10 -16.01 -6.28
CA THR A 197 -5.66 -16.31 -6.38
C THR A 197 -4.78 -15.05 -6.29
N HIS A 198 -5.24 -13.92 -6.84
CA HIS A 198 -4.52 -12.65 -6.70
C HIS A 198 -4.55 -12.10 -5.26
N LEU A 199 -5.66 -12.30 -4.54
CA LEU A 199 -5.75 -11.96 -3.12
C LEU A 199 -4.78 -12.80 -2.27
N GLU A 200 -4.65 -14.09 -2.54
CA GLU A 200 -3.67 -14.97 -1.87
C GLU A 200 -2.23 -14.48 -2.12
N VAL A 201 -1.86 -14.14 -3.37
CA VAL A 201 -0.54 -13.58 -3.68
C VAL A 201 -0.30 -12.24 -2.98
N PHE A 202 -1.31 -11.37 -2.91
CA PHE A 202 -1.22 -10.10 -2.18
C PHE A 202 -1.08 -10.30 -0.66
N GLN A 203 -1.82 -11.25 -0.07
CA GLN A 203 -1.69 -11.62 1.34
C GLN A 203 -0.30 -12.15 1.67
N ASN A 204 0.29 -13.00 0.82
CA ASN A 204 1.67 -13.46 0.99
C ASN A 204 2.71 -12.32 0.96
N LEU A 205 2.47 -11.26 0.18
CA LEU A 205 3.33 -10.07 0.16
C LEU A 205 3.18 -9.25 1.44
N VAL A 206 1.94 -8.99 1.89
CA VAL A 206 1.66 -8.32 3.16
C VAL A 206 2.25 -9.08 4.34
N GLU A 207 2.18 -10.42 4.32
CA GLU A 207 2.75 -11.27 5.36
C GLU A 207 4.29 -11.16 5.42
N SER A 208 4.96 -11.09 4.26
CA SER A 208 6.41 -10.86 4.21
C SER A 208 6.82 -9.48 4.73
N ASP A 209 5.98 -8.45 4.55
CA ASP A 209 6.21 -7.11 5.12
C ASP A 209 5.96 -7.11 6.64
N CYS A 210 4.92 -7.81 7.09
CA CYS A 210 4.62 -8.06 8.51
C CYS A 210 5.76 -8.82 9.22
N ASP A 211 6.31 -9.86 8.60
CA ASP A 211 7.47 -10.62 9.07
C ASP A 211 8.70 -9.71 9.22
N MET A 212 9.03 -8.94 8.18
CA MET A 212 10.17 -8.01 8.21
C MET A 212 10.02 -6.98 9.34
N LEU A 213 8.83 -6.42 9.52
CA LEU A 213 8.55 -5.48 10.62
C LEU A 213 8.63 -6.16 11.99
N ARG A 214 8.10 -7.38 12.13
CA ARG A 214 8.18 -8.17 13.38
C ARG A 214 9.63 -8.40 13.77
N ASP A 215 10.48 -8.78 12.82
CA ASP A 215 11.91 -9.02 13.08
C ASP A 215 12.68 -7.73 13.41
N ILE A 216 12.39 -6.61 12.75
CA ILE A 216 13.01 -5.32 13.10
C ILE A 216 12.59 -4.90 14.52
N VAL A 217 11.34 -5.08 14.90
CA VAL A 217 10.88 -4.74 16.26
C VAL A 217 11.50 -5.67 17.31
N ASN A 218 11.43 -6.99 17.13
CA ASN A 218 11.92 -7.96 18.12
C ASN A 218 13.45 -8.03 18.22
N ASN A 219 14.16 -7.98 17.09
CA ASN A 219 15.61 -8.21 17.07
C ASN A 219 16.41 -6.91 17.17
N GLN A 220 15.81 -5.74 16.89
CA GLN A 220 16.51 -4.46 16.94
C GLN A 220 15.89 -3.42 17.89
N LEU A 221 14.58 -3.18 17.84
CA LEU A 221 13.97 -2.14 18.69
C LEU A 221 13.88 -2.56 20.17
N ILE A 222 13.25 -3.70 20.47
CA ILE A 222 13.03 -4.15 21.86
C ILE A 222 14.35 -4.29 22.63
N PRO A 223 15.44 -4.86 22.10
CA PRO A 223 16.73 -4.92 22.81
C PRO A 223 17.33 -3.55 23.14
N ARG A 224 17.14 -2.54 22.26
CA ARG A 224 17.56 -1.15 22.52
C ARG A 224 16.67 -0.49 23.56
N MET A 225 15.35 -0.66 23.48
CA MET A 225 14.41 -0.21 24.51
C MET A 225 14.75 -0.78 25.90
N VAL A 226 15.06 -2.08 26.00
CA VAL A 226 15.49 -2.69 27.28
C VAL A 226 16.80 -2.07 27.78
N ARG A 227 17.77 -1.79 26.91
CA ARG A 227 19.01 -1.10 27.29
C ARG A 227 18.77 0.34 27.75
N HIS A 228 17.80 1.02 27.15
CA HIS A 228 17.36 2.37 27.50
C HIS A 228 16.40 2.43 28.70
N GLY A 229 16.15 1.31 29.37
CA GLY A 229 15.37 1.25 30.63
C GLY A 229 13.86 1.10 30.48
N PHE A 230 13.34 0.89 29.27
CA PHE A 230 11.91 0.65 29.06
C PHE A 230 11.47 -0.70 29.69
N PRO A 231 10.26 -0.79 30.26
CA PRO A 231 9.76 -1.99 30.96
C PRO A 231 9.35 -3.16 30.03
N VAL A 232 9.88 -3.23 28.81
CA VAL A 232 9.50 -4.23 27.78
C VAL A 232 10.33 -5.53 27.84
N LYS A 233 11.09 -5.75 28.92
CA LYS A 233 12.01 -6.89 29.06
C LYS A 233 11.25 -8.22 29.18
N GLY A 234 11.41 -9.08 28.17
CA GLY A 234 10.76 -10.39 28.10
C GLY A 234 9.44 -10.38 27.32
N LEU A 235 8.96 -9.21 26.91
CA LEU A 235 7.90 -9.10 25.92
C LEU A 235 8.45 -9.38 24.52
N ARG A 236 7.55 -9.78 23.62
CA ARG A 236 7.78 -9.82 22.17
C ARG A 236 6.64 -9.08 21.48
N PHE A 237 6.95 -8.49 20.34
CA PHE A 237 5.94 -7.99 19.40
C PHE A 237 5.52 -9.15 18.49
N ASP A 238 4.22 -9.26 18.26
CA ASP A 238 3.63 -10.12 17.23
C ASP A 238 2.42 -9.40 16.63
N TRP A 239 1.97 -9.84 15.47
CA TRP A 239 0.75 -9.33 14.86
C TRP A 239 -0.47 -10.11 15.38
N ASP A 240 -1.62 -9.46 15.38
CA ASP A 240 -2.89 -10.12 15.73
C ASP A 240 -3.46 -10.81 14.48
N TYR A 241 -3.51 -12.14 14.53
CA TYR A 241 -4.10 -13.01 13.50
C TYR A 241 -5.46 -13.56 13.93
N SER A 242 -6.11 -12.97 14.94
CA SER A 242 -7.48 -13.33 15.26
C SER A 242 -8.39 -13.05 14.06
N ILE A 243 -9.11 -14.09 13.65
CA ILE A 243 -10.05 -14.00 12.54
C ILE A 243 -11.35 -13.38 13.08
N ASP A 244 -11.69 -12.20 12.60
CA ASP A 244 -13.00 -11.56 12.79
C ASP A 244 -14.09 -12.38 12.10
N TYR A 245 -14.54 -13.46 12.74
CA TYR A 245 -15.70 -14.23 12.32
C TYR A 245 -16.95 -13.37 12.37
N THR A 246 -17.83 -13.48 11.36
CA THR A 246 -19.16 -12.88 11.48
C THR A 246 -19.92 -13.56 12.64
N PRO A 247 -20.84 -12.87 13.33
CA PRO A 247 -21.59 -13.46 14.46
C PRO A 247 -22.34 -14.76 14.09
N GLU A 248 -22.72 -14.90 12.81
CA GLU A 248 -23.36 -16.10 12.26
C GLU A 248 -22.38 -17.27 12.13
N GLN A 249 -21.17 -17.03 11.59
CA GLN A 249 -20.11 -18.04 11.49
C GLN A 249 -19.59 -18.44 12.89
N GLN A 250 -19.38 -17.45 13.74
CA GLN A 250 -18.93 -17.61 15.13
C GLN A 250 -19.90 -18.53 15.90
N LYS A 251 -21.20 -18.24 15.82
CA LYS A 251 -22.26 -19.10 16.38
C LYS A 251 -22.24 -20.51 15.78
N ALA A 252 -22.12 -20.65 14.45
CA ALA A 252 -22.14 -21.96 13.80
C ALA A 252 -20.96 -22.86 14.23
N TYR A 253 -19.76 -22.28 14.35
CA TYR A 253 -18.60 -23.00 14.89
C TYR A 253 -18.82 -23.41 16.36
N GLU A 254 -19.43 -22.57 17.17
CA GLU A 254 -19.66 -22.86 18.59
C GLU A 254 -20.77 -23.89 18.82
N GLU A 255 -21.85 -23.83 18.05
CA GLU A 255 -22.88 -24.88 18.04
C GLU A 255 -22.28 -26.23 17.59
N MET A 256 -21.42 -26.26 16.57
CA MET A 256 -20.69 -27.46 16.15
C MET A 256 -19.78 -28.01 17.27
N VAL A 257 -18.96 -27.16 17.89
CA VAL A 257 -18.01 -27.58 18.91
C VAL A 257 -18.73 -28.08 20.17
N LEU A 258 -19.81 -27.41 20.61
CA LEU A 258 -20.63 -27.83 21.75
C LEU A 258 -21.45 -29.10 21.49
N GLN A 259 -21.86 -29.36 20.24
CA GLN A 259 -22.58 -30.60 19.88
C GLN A 259 -21.66 -31.83 19.79
N HIS A 260 -20.39 -31.65 19.41
CA HIS A 260 -19.46 -32.76 19.17
C HIS A 260 -18.41 -32.98 20.28
N TYR A 261 -18.14 -31.98 21.13
CA TYR A 261 -17.09 -32.05 22.15
C TYR A 261 -17.55 -31.51 23.51
N LYS A 262 -17.04 -32.12 24.60
CA LYS A 262 -17.21 -31.58 25.95
C LYS A 262 -16.19 -30.46 26.19
N VAL A 263 -16.61 -29.23 25.95
CA VAL A 263 -15.82 -28.01 26.16
C VAL A 263 -15.78 -27.68 27.66
N LYS A 264 -14.60 -27.32 28.18
CA LYS A 264 -14.48 -26.74 29.54
C LYS A 264 -14.85 -25.25 29.50
N PRO A 265 -15.48 -24.67 30.53
CA PRO A 265 -15.84 -23.24 30.53
C PRO A 265 -14.67 -22.30 30.22
N GLN A 266 -13.47 -22.63 30.73
CA GLN A 266 -12.20 -21.93 30.50
C GLN A 266 -11.92 -21.57 29.01
N TYR A 267 -12.36 -22.39 28.06
CA TYR A 267 -12.21 -22.10 26.63
C TYR A 267 -12.97 -20.83 26.20
N PHE A 268 -14.15 -20.59 26.77
CA PHE A 268 -14.93 -19.38 26.52
C PHE A 268 -14.41 -18.20 27.35
N GLU A 269 -13.88 -18.45 28.55
CA GLU A 269 -13.23 -17.42 29.38
C GLU A 269 -11.98 -16.85 28.70
N GLU A 270 -11.11 -17.72 28.15
CA GLU A 270 -9.92 -17.32 27.40
C GLU A 270 -10.28 -16.64 26.06
N LYS A 271 -11.33 -17.09 25.38
CA LYS A 271 -11.75 -16.56 24.06
C LYS A 271 -12.52 -15.24 24.14
N TYR A 272 -13.25 -14.97 25.22
CA TYR A 272 -14.13 -13.81 25.35
C TYR A 272 -13.84 -12.89 26.53
N GLY A 273 -12.99 -13.27 27.47
CA GLY A 273 -12.74 -12.51 28.71
C GLY A 273 -13.94 -12.47 29.67
N ILE A 274 -14.97 -13.30 29.44
CA ILE A 274 -16.19 -13.38 30.23
C ILE A 274 -16.11 -14.64 31.11
N PRO A 275 -16.21 -14.53 32.46
CA PRO A 275 -16.28 -15.69 33.35
C PRO A 275 -17.48 -16.58 33.01
N CYS A 276 -17.25 -17.89 32.92
CA CYS A 276 -18.24 -18.85 32.42
C CYS A 276 -18.53 -19.94 33.46
N GLU A 277 -19.74 -19.96 33.99
CA GLU A 277 -20.21 -21.03 34.88
C GLU A 277 -20.82 -22.19 34.08
N GLU A 278 -20.66 -23.43 34.57
CA GLU A 278 -21.35 -24.59 33.97
C GLU A 278 -22.86 -24.48 34.19
N LYS A 279 -23.65 -24.48 33.12
CA LYS A 279 -25.10 -24.58 33.23
C LYS A 279 -25.48 -25.94 33.80
N GLU A 280 -26.30 -25.93 34.84
CA GLU A 280 -26.93 -27.14 35.37
C GLU A 280 -27.64 -27.91 34.23
N PRO A 281 -27.51 -29.24 34.19
CA PRO A 281 -28.11 -30.04 33.13
C PRO A 281 -29.63 -29.94 33.18
N LYS A 282 -30.25 -29.48 32.08
CA LYS A 282 -31.69 -29.56 31.92
C LYS A 282 -32.10 -31.03 31.84
N GLU A 283 -32.84 -31.49 32.84
CA GLU A 283 -33.54 -32.78 32.77
C GLU A 283 -34.55 -32.75 31.61
N GLU A 284 -34.36 -33.65 30.63
CA GLU A 284 -35.40 -33.90 29.63
C GLU A 284 -36.53 -34.73 30.27
N PRO A 285 -37.81 -34.39 30.05
CA PRO A 285 -38.92 -35.06 30.72
C PRO A 285 -39.12 -36.48 30.15
N ASP A 286 -38.76 -37.48 30.95
CA ASP A 286 -38.79 -38.90 30.55
C ASP A 286 -40.21 -39.41 30.22
N LEU A 287 -40.33 -40.20 29.15
CA LEU A 287 -41.59 -40.58 28.51
C LEU A 287 -42.04 -41.99 28.93
N ALA A 288 -42.80 -42.08 30.02
CA ALA A 288 -43.40 -43.34 30.50
C ALA A 288 -44.93 -43.27 30.65
N ASP A 289 -45.65 -44.15 29.94
CA ASP A 289 -47.11 -44.25 29.85
C ASP A 289 -47.59 -45.67 30.31
N PRO A 290 -48.90 -45.97 30.44
CA PRO A 290 -49.77 -45.63 31.57
C PRO A 290 -50.28 -46.84 32.38
N LYS A 291 -50.77 -46.57 33.62
CA LYS A 291 -52.05 -47.06 34.25
C LYS A 291 -51.95 -47.36 35.76
N LYS A 292 -52.53 -46.49 36.61
CA LYS A 292 -53.77 -46.78 37.39
C LYS A 292 -54.20 -45.62 38.32
N LYS A 293 -55.52 -45.39 38.35
CA LYS A 293 -56.41 -44.80 39.39
C LYS A 293 -55.80 -44.70 40.81
N LYS A 294 -56.12 -43.75 41.69
CA LYS A 294 -57.10 -42.61 41.79
C LYS A 294 -56.63 -41.73 43.00
N ASP A 295 -57.16 -40.55 43.38
CA ASP A 295 -58.31 -39.69 43.01
C ASP A 295 -58.02 -38.25 43.48
N GLY A 296 -58.67 -37.19 42.95
CA GLY A 296 -58.57 -35.85 43.56
C GLY A 296 -59.13 -34.66 42.74
N LYS A 297 -59.88 -33.77 43.40
CA LYS A 297 -60.28 -32.42 42.92
C LYS A 297 -59.14 -31.41 43.25
N GLN A 298 -59.06 -30.16 42.76
CA GLN A 298 -60.10 -29.26 42.23
C GLN A 298 -59.47 -28.18 41.30
N ALA A 299 -60.28 -27.32 40.67
CA ALA A 299 -59.83 -26.33 39.67
C ALA A 299 -59.26 -25.02 40.25
N GLY A 300 -58.43 -24.31 39.47
CA GLY A 300 -57.78 -23.04 39.86
C GLY A 300 -57.19 -22.21 38.71
N THR A 301 -58.06 -21.66 37.85
CA THR A 301 -57.93 -20.41 37.05
C THR A 301 -56.60 -20.04 36.34
N LEU A 302 -56.65 -19.81 35.02
CA LEU A 302 -55.57 -19.16 34.26
C LEU A 302 -55.58 -17.62 34.42
N SER A 303 -54.40 -17.01 34.48
CA SER A 303 -54.19 -15.62 34.07
C SER A 303 -52.89 -15.44 33.29
N ARG A 304 -53.05 -15.09 32.00
CA ARG A 304 -52.10 -14.30 31.19
C ARG A 304 -51.76 -12.98 31.95
N PHE A 305 -50.66 -12.29 31.72
CA PHE A 305 -50.21 -11.71 30.43
C PHE A 305 -48.70 -11.38 30.41
N PHE A 306 -48.21 -10.96 29.25
CA PHE A 306 -46.91 -10.29 29.07
C PHE A 306 -46.90 -8.90 29.72
N ASP A 307 -45.73 -8.49 30.22
CA ASP A 307 -44.95 -7.39 29.64
C ASP A 307 -43.54 -7.95 29.32
#